data_AF-A0A8S2SPR6-F1
#
_entry.id   AF-A0A8S2SPR6-F1
#
_cell.length_a   1.000
_cell.length_b   1.000
_cell.length_c   1.000
_cell.angle_alpha   90.00
_cell.angle_beta   90.00
_cell.angle_gamma   90.00
#
_symmetry.space_group_name_H-M   'P 1'
#
loop_
_entity.id
_entity.type
_entity.pdbx_description
1 polymer ?
#
loop_
_entity_poly.entity_id
_entity_poly.type
_entity_poly.pdbx_seq_one_letter_code
_entity_poly.pdbx_strand_id
1 'polypeptide(L)'
;SDCRALQWLLDTKDSSGRLARWVISLSAFNIVDIKYKPGKINTNCDTLSRYPLPSHLTLLNTTSSPPLLNIWDNCTLLDDIRTEQYNDARLKPIV
;
A
#
# COMPACT_ATOMS: atom_id res chain seq x y z
N SER A 1 -5.68 -7.56 -3.95
CA SER A 1 -6.34 -6.45 -3.22
C SER A 1 -7.58 -6.96 -2.52
N ASP A 2 -7.97 -6.39 -1.39
CA ASP A 2 -9.27 -6.59 -0.75
C ASP A 2 -10.40 -5.79 -1.44
N CYS A 3 -10.06 -4.87 -2.36
CA CYS A 3 -11.01 -4.20 -3.22
C CYS A 3 -11.31 -5.03 -4.47
N ARG A 4 -12.55 -5.49 -4.61
CA ARG A 4 -13.00 -6.32 -5.73
C ARG A 4 -13.06 -5.56 -7.06
N ALA A 5 -13.29 -4.25 -7.01
CA ALA A 5 -13.39 -3.41 -8.21
C ALA A 5 -12.08 -3.38 -9.03
N LEU A 6 -10.93 -3.57 -8.38
CA LEU A 6 -9.64 -3.61 -9.06
C LEU A 6 -9.41 -4.89 -9.86
N GLN A 7 -10.17 -5.97 -9.63
CA GLN A 7 -10.04 -7.19 -10.43
C GLN A 7 -10.45 -6.95 -11.89
N TRP A 8 -11.44 -6.09 -12.10
CA TRP A 8 -11.96 -5.77 -13.44
C TRP A 8 -11.14 -4.70 -14.16
N LEU A 9 -10.12 -4.13 -13.49
CA LEU A 9 -9.35 -3.02 -14.01
C LEU A 9 -8.67 -3.34 -15.36
N LEU A 10 -8.18 -4.58 -15.52
CA LEU A 10 -7.46 -5.02 -16.72
C LEU A 10 -8.40 -5.54 -17.83
N ASP A 11 -9.59 -6.04 -17.45
CA ASP A 11 -10.58 -6.59 -18.40
C ASP A 11 -11.54 -5.52 -18.95
N THR A 12 -11.65 -4.35 -18.30
CA THR A 12 -12.65 -3.35 -18.66
C THR A 12 -12.15 -2.46 -19.80
N LYS A 13 -12.77 -2.60 -20.98
CA LYS A 13 -12.43 -1.86 -22.21
C LYS A 13 -12.64 -0.35 -22.11
N ASP A 14 -13.69 0.09 -21.40
CA ASP A 14 -14.04 1.50 -21.19
C ASP A 14 -14.01 1.84 -19.69
N SER A 15 -12.80 1.88 -19.11
CA SER A 15 -12.66 2.36 -17.73
C SER A 15 -12.89 3.87 -17.69
N SER A 16 -13.94 4.34 -17.01
CA SER A 16 -14.19 5.77 -16.77
C SER A 16 -13.98 6.14 -15.30
N GLY A 17 -13.67 7.42 -15.04
CA GLY A 17 -13.55 7.94 -13.68
C GLY A 17 -12.37 7.37 -12.88
N ARG A 18 -12.63 6.85 -11.67
CA ARG A 18 -11.60 6.44 -10.71
C ARG A 18 -10.76 5.25 -11.22
N LEU A 19 -11.37 4.32 -11.96
CA LEU A 19 -10.66 3.16 -12.52
C LEU A 19 -9.67 3.57 -13.60
N ALA A 20 -10.03 4.49 -14.49
CA ALA A 20 -9.14 4.99 -15.54
C ALA A 20 -7.82 5.56 -14.98
N ARG A 21 -7.91 6.30 -13.87
CA ARG A 21 -6.74 6.84 -13.16
C ARG A 21 -5.80 5.73 -12.71
N TRP A 22 -6.36 4.66 -12.12
CA TRP A 22 -5.58 3.51 -11.69
C TRP A 22 -5.01 2.72 -12.87
N VAL A 23 -5.72 2.58 -13.99
CA VAL A 23 -5.19 1.97 -15.22
C VAL A 23 -3.93 2.71 -15.68
N ILE A 24 -3.99 4.04 -15.76
CA ILE A 24 -2.84 4.86 -16.18
C ILE A 24 -1.68 4.74 -15.20
N SER A 25 -1.94 4.77 -13.89
CA SER A 25 -0.88 4.62 -12.89
C SER A 25 -0.25 3.23 -12.88
N LEU A 26 -1.02 2.20 -13.20
CA LEU A 26 -0.57 0.81 -13.16
C LEU A 26 0.00 0.32 -14.49
N SER A 27 -0.25 1.02 -15.61
CA SER A 27 0.25 0.64 -16.94
C SER A 27 1.77 0.66 -17.06
N ALA A 28 2.46 1.39 -16.18
CA ALA A 28 3.93 1.40 -16.10
C ALA A 28 4.51 0.08 -15.56
N PHE A 29 3.69 -0.79 -14.98
CA PHE A 29 4.10 -2.06 -14.39
C PHE A 29 3.58 -3.23 -15.22
N ASN A 30 4.37 -4.31 -15.32
CA ASN A 30 3.97 -5.54 -16.01
C ASN A 30 3.03 -6.40 -15.13
N ILE A 31 1.88 -5.86 -14.76
CA ILE A 31 0.88 -6.54 -13.94
C ILE A 31 0.03 -7.44 -14.86
N VAL A 32 0.17 -8.75 -14.68
CA VAL A 32 -0.56 -9.76 -15.47
C VAL A 32 -2.00 -9.90 -14.98
N ASP A 33 -2.21 -9.93 -13.67
CA ASP A 33 -3.54 -10.09 -13.07
C ASP A 33 -3.66 -9.44 -11.69
N ILE A 34 -4.90 -9.06 -11.34
CA ILE A 34 -5.23 -8.53 -10.02
C ILE A 34 -6.19 -9.50 -9.33
N LYS A 35 -5.67 -10.25 -8.35
CA LYS A 35 -6.48 -11.20 -7.57
C LYS A 35 -7.09 -10.54 -6.32
N TYR A 36 -8.35 -10.88 -6.06
CA TYR A 36 -8.99 -10.56 -4.80
C TYR A 36 -8.36 -11.38 -3.67
N LYS A 37 -8.07 -10.69 -2.56
CA LYS A 37 -7.53 -11.27 -1.34
C LYS A 37 -8.39 -10.76 -0.17
N PRO A 38 -9.17 -11.63 0.49
CA PRO A 38 -9.99 -11.23 1.63
C PRO A 38 -9.17 -10.48 2.70
N GLY A 39 -9.75 -9.44 3.30
CA GLY A 39 -9.09 -8.64 4.33
C GLY A 39 -8.55 -9.47 5.49
N LYS A 40 -9.28 -10.51 5.92
CA LYS A 40 -8.87 -11.43 7.00
C LYS A 40 -7.52 -12.10 6.75
N ILE A 41 -7.16 -12.37 5.50
CA ILE A 41 -5.88 -12.97 5.13
C ILE A 41 -4.86 -11.93 4.62
N ASN A 42 -5.26 -10.66 4.52
CA ASN A 42 -4.43 -9.57 4.05
C ASN A 42 -3.73 -8.83 5.21
N THR A 43 -3.35 -9.57 6.25
CA THR A 43 -2.85 -9.04 7.52
C THR A 43 -1.65 -8.11 7.34
N ASN A 44 -0.68 -8.49 6.49
CA ASN A 44 0.53 -7.68 6.26
C ASN A 44 0.21 -6.28 5.69
N CYS A 45 -0.81 -6.16 4.85
CA CYS A 45 -1.19 -4.88 4.27
C CYS A 45 -2.10 -4.09 5.22
N ASP A 46 -2.99 -4.79 5.93
CA ASP A 46 -3.88 -4.18 6.93
C ASP A 46 -3.07 -3.55 8.08
N THR A 47 -2.05 -4.24 8.60
CA THR A 47 -1.17 -3.72 9.65
C THR A 47 -0.44 -2.46 9.23
N LEU A 48 0.14 -2.44 8.03
CA LEU A 48 0.84 -1.27 7.50
C LEU A 48 -0.09 -0.08 7.29
N SER A 49 -1.29 -0.32 6.78
CA SER A 49 -2.27 0.74 6.51
C SER A 49 -2.90 1.33 7.79
N ARG A 50 -2.92 0.55 8.88
CA ARG A 50 -3.43 0.96 10.20
C ARG A 50 -2.34 1.36 11.18
N TYR A 51 -1.07 1.31 10.78
CA TYR A 51 0.03 1.60 11.69
C TYR A 51 -0.13 3.03 12.25
N PRO A 52 -0.15 3.22 13.57
CA PRO A 52 -0.36 4.52 14.16
C PRO A 52 0.78 5.46 13.78
N LEU A 53 0.45 6.62 13.22
CA LEU A 53 1.44 7.66 13.01
C LEU A 53 1.89 8.18 14.38
N PRO A 54 3.19 8.46 14.58
CA PRO A 54 3.69 9.13 15.77
C PRO A 54 2.86 10.38 16.03
N SER A 55 2.42 10.56 17.28
CA SER A 55 1.51 11.64 17.70
C SER A 55 1.95 13.05 17.28
N HIS A 56 3.24 13.26 17.04
CA HIS A 56 3.83 14.52 16.58
C HIS A 56 3.46 14.91 15.13
N LEU A 57 2.99 13.98 14.28
CA LEU A 57 2.61 14.27 12.88
C LEU A 57 1.16 14.77 12.72
N THR A 58 0.39 14.82 13.80
CA THR A 58 -1.04 15.19 13.79
C THR A 58 -1.29 16.68 13.52
N LEU A 59 -0.26 17.54 13.52
CA LEU A 59 -0.41 18.99 13.44
C LEU A 59 -0.43 19.61 12.03
N LEU A 60 -0.31 18.82 10.95
CA LEU A 60 -0.30 19.36 9.58
C LEU A 60 -1.64 19.19 8.84
N ASN A 61 -2.75 19.35 9.56
CA ASN A 61 -4.06 19.66 8.96
C ASN A 61 -4.14 21.17 8.64
N THR A 62 -3.33 21.67 7.71
CA THR A 62 -3.48 23.03 7.17
C THR A 62 -3.28 23.05 5.66
N THR A 63 -4.42 23.03 4.97
CA THR A 63 -4.73 23.76 3.73
C THR A 63 -3.56 24.41 2.98
N SER A 64 -2.76 23.61 2.29
CA SER A 64 -2.08 23.92 1.03
C SER A 64 -1.30 22.66 0.68
N SER A 65 -1.18 22.35 -0.61
CA SER A 65 -0.49 21.17 -1.15
C SER A 65 0.57 20.62 -0.21
N PRO A 66 0.47 19.36 0.26
CA PRO A 66 1.45 18.86 1.21
C PRO A 66 2.82 18.99 0.53
N PRO A 67 3.85 19.54 1.19
CA PRO A 67 5.20 19.22 0.76
C PRO A 67 5.27 17.70 0.75
N LEU A 68 6.12 17.11 -0.09
CA LEU A 68 6.37 15.68 -0.06
C LEU A 68 7.02 15.32 1.29
N LEU A 69 6.24 15.35 2.37
CA LEU A 69 6.52 14.78 3.65
C LEU A 69 6.39 13.29 3.37
N ASN A 70 7.47 12.73 2.84
CA ASN A 70 7.60 11.30 2.69
C ASN A 70 7.22 10.72 4.04
N ILE A 71 6.10 10.00 4.05
CA ILE A 71 5.57 9.28 5.22
C ILE A 71 6.67 8.40 5.83
N TRP A 72 7.70 8.08 5.03
CA TRP A 72 8.82 7.22 5.33
C TRP A 72 10.04 7.94 5.91
N ASP A 73 10.20 9.26 5.72
CA ASP A 73 11.42 9.97 6.13
C ASP A 73 11.48 10.19 7.66
N ASN A 74 10.34 10.11 8.34
CA ASN A 74 10.23 10.27 9.80
C ASN A 74 9.61 9.04 10.51
N CYS A 75 9.44 7.91 9.82
CA CYS A 75 8.87 6.71 10.41
C CYS A 75 9.94 5.60 10.49
N THR A 76 10.19 5.09 11.70
CA THR A 76 10.99 3.87 11.94
C THR A 76 10.30 2.60 11.43
N LEU A 77 9.08 2.71 10.90
CA LEU A 77 8.23 1.59 10.48
C LEU A 77 8.97 0.55 9.64
N LEU A 78 9.81 0.97 8.69
CA LEU A 78 10.56 0.02 7.84
C LEU A 78 11.68 -0.70 8.60
N ASP A 79 12.34 -0.01 9.53
CA ASP A 79 13.37 -0.60 10.38
C ASP A 79 12.74 -1.57 11.39
N ASP A 80 11.56 -1.24 11.90
CA ASP A 80 10.76 -2.09 12.79
C ASP A 80 10.29 -3.34 12.03
N ILE A 81 9.77 -3.20 10.81
CA ILE A 81 9.40 -4.34 9.95
C ILE A 81 10.63 -5.20 9.66
N ARG A 82 11.77 -4.59 9.33
CA ARG A 82 13.01 -5.30 8.99
C ARG A 82 13.54 -6.11 10.17
N THR A 83 13.53 -5.55 11.37
CA THR A 83 13.97 -6.23 12.59
C THR A 83 13.04 -7.38 12.95
N GLU A 84 11.73 -7.18 12.90
CA GLU A 84 10.74 -8.24 13.14
C GLU A 84 10.83 -9.37 12.11
N GLN A 85 11.06 -9.06 10.83
CA GLN A 85 11.24 -10.08 9.79
C GLN A 85 12.51 -10.92 9.99
N TYR A 86 13.59 -10.33 10.52
CA TYR A 86 14.81 -11.07 10.83
C TYR A 86 14.61 -12.09 11.97
N ASN A 87 13.69 -11.80 12.89
CA ASN A 87 13.37 -12.66 14.02
C ASN A 87 12.34 -13.75 13.67
N ASP A 88 11.63 -13.65 12.53
CA ASP A 88 10.62 -14.63 12.12
C ASP A 88 11.25 -15.86 11.44
N ALA A 89 11.34 -16.97 12.19
CA ALA A 89 11.87 -18.25 11.73
C ALA A 89 11.08 -18.91 10.58
N ARG A 90 9.87 -18.42 10.26
CA ARG A 90 9.04 -18.94 9.15
C ARG A 90 9.42 -18.31 7.82
N LEU A 91 10.08 -17.14 7.84
CA LEU A 91 10.55 -16.46 6.66
C LEU A 91 11.88 -17.07 6.23
N LYS A 92 11.95 -17.48 4.97
CA LYS A 92 13.21 -17.94 4.39
C LYS A 92 13.99 -16.72 3.89
N PRO A 93 15.32 -16.65 4.14
CA PRO A 93 16.14 -15.62 3.54
C PRO A 93 16.03 -15.69 2.01
N ILE A 94 16.03 -14.51 1.37
CA ILE A 94 15.89 -14.37 -0.08
C ILE A 94 17.23 -14.62 -0.80
N VAL A 95 18.29 -14.96 -0.06
CA VAL A 95 19.62 -15.31 -0.58
C VAL A 95 20.05 -16.65 -0.04
#